data_AF-A0A6M1PPN5-F1
#
_entry.id   AF-A0A6M1PPN5-F1
#
_cell.length_a   1.000
_cell.length_b   1.000
_cell.length_c   1.000
_cell.angle_alpha   90.00
_cell.angle_beta   90.00
_cell.angle_gamma   90.00
#
_symmetry.space_group_name_H-M   'P 1'
#
loop_
_entity.id
_entity.type
_entity.pdbx_description
1 polymer ?
#
loop_
_entity_poly.entity_id
_entity_poly.type
_entity_poly.pdbx_seq_one_letter_code
_entity_poly.pdbx_strand_id
1 'polypeptide(L)'
;MGMSEFDSVHPLTAVQSEYSLMARAVENTILPTLQELGIGFVAYSPLSRGLLTGRLNQDDLDQEGVFGFKLKYKKSNFSVL
;
A
#
# COMPACT_ATOMS: atom_id res chain seq x y z
N MET A 1 12.05 -15.95 -7.73
CA MET A 1 11.14 -16.81 -6.96
C MET A 1 9.74 -16.22 -7.07
N GLY A 2 8.77 -16.97 -7.58
CA GLY A 2 7.42 -16.50 -7.88
C GLY A 2 6.40 -16.93 -6.82
N MET A 3 5.27 -16.22 -6.72
CA MET A 3 4.19 -16.53 -5.75
C MET A 3 3.68 -17.98 -5.84
N SER A 4 3.68 -18.55 -7.06
CA SER A 4 3.26 -19.92 -7.35
C SER A 4 4.13 -20.99 -6.71
N GLU A 5 5.41 -20.69 -6.44
CA GLU A 5 6.32 -21.66 -5.82
C GLU A 5 5.99 -21.85 -4.33
N PHE A 6 5.59 -20.78 -3.63
CA PHE A 6 5.23 -20.85 -2.21
C PHE A 6 3.94 -21.61 -1.96
N ASP A 7 2.93 -21.37 -2.81
CA ASP A 7 1.61 -22.00 -2.68
C ASP A 7 1.68 -23.53 -2.87
N SER A 8 2.62 -24.01 -3.69
CA SER A 8 2.87 -25.45 -3.89
C SER A 8 3.39 -26.17 -2.64
N VAL A 9 4.00 -25.45 -1.69
CA VAL A 9 4.50 -26.01 -0.43
C VAL A 9 3.41 -25.96 0.64
N HIS A 10 2.72 -24.82 0.75
CA HIS A 10 1.63 -24.63 1.69
C HIS A 10 0.64 -23.58 1.16
N PRO A 11 -0.68 -23.81 1.24
CA PRO A 11 -1.68 -22.86 0.77
C PRO A 11 -1.52 -21.48 1.42
N LEU A 12 -1.39 -20.45 0.60
CA LEU A 12 -1.36 -19.07 1.09
C LEU A 12 -2.78 -18.56 1.28
N THR A 13 -3.15 -18.19 2.52
CA THR A 13 -4.50 -17.64 2.78
C THR A 13 -4.62 -16.19 2.33
N ALA A 14 -3.60 -15.36 2.57
CA ALA A 14 -3.63 -13.96 2.22
C ALA A 14 -2.24 -13.35 2.04
N VAL A 15 -2.17 -12.27 1.24
CA VAL A 15 -0.98 -11.44 1.05
C VAL A 15 -1.29 -10.02 1.50
N GLN A 16 -0.39 -9.44 2.31
CA GLN A 16 -0.48 -8.05 2.73
C GLN A 16 0.50 -7.18 1.95
N SER A 17 0.03 -6.08 1.36
CA SER A 17 0.88 -5.10 0.69
C SER A 17 0.26 -3.70 0.68
N GLU A 18 1.05 -2.66 0.41
CA GLU A 18 0.57 -1.28 0.33
C GLU A 18 -0.43 -1.12 -0.81
N TYR A 19 -1.65 -0.67 -0.47
CA TYR A 19 -2.68 -0.38 -1.46
C TYR A 19 -3.60 0.72 -0.97
N SER A 20 -3.72 1.80 -1.75
CA SER A 20 -4.63 2.93 -1.49
C SER A 20 -4.87 3.69 -2.80
N LEU A 21 -5.74 4.71 -2.80
CA LEU A 21 -5.93 5.57 -3.98
C LEU A 21 -4.60 6.18 -4.48
N MET A 22 -3.65 6.41 -3.58
CA MET A 22 -2.35 7.00 -3.86
C MET A 22 -1.23 5.96 -4.05
N ALA A 23 -1.52 4.66 -3.97
CA ALA A 23 -0.55 3.58 -4.13
C ALA A 23 -1.23 2.37 -4.78
N ARG A 24 -1.07 2.23 -6.11
CA ARG A 24 -1.78 1.24 -6.94
C ARG A 24 -0.85 0.28 -7.68
N ALA A 25 0.41 0.17 -7.25
CA ALA A 25 1.44 -0.63 -7.93
C ALA A 25 1.08 -2.12 -8.05
N VAL A 26 0.26 -2.64 -7.14
CA VAL A 26 -0.13 -4.06 -7.07
C VAL A 26 -1.16 -4.47 -8.13
N GLU A 27 -1.85 -3.53 -8.77
CA GLU A 27 -3.02 -3.82 -9.63
C GLU A 27 -2.67 -4.58 -10.91
N ASN A 28 -1.52 -4.26 -11.51
CA ASN A 28 -1.13 -4.84 -12.79
C ASN A 28 -0.32 -6.14 -12.64
N THR A 29 0.18 -6.44 -11.44
CA THR A 29 1.17 -7.52 -11.23
C THR A 29 0.78 -8.51 -10.15
N ILE A 30 0.21 -8.07 -9.02
CA ILE A 30 -0.04 -8.93 -7.87
C ILE A 30 -1.51 -9.34 -7.81
N LEU A 31 -2.44 -8.38 -7.90
CA LEU A 31 -3.87 -8.66 -7.76
C LEU A 31 -4.40 -9.71 -8.76
N PRO A 32 -4.00 -9.71 -10.05
CA PRO A 32 -4.43 -10.76 -10.98
C PRO A 32 -4.00 -12.16 -10.53
N THR A 33 -2.74 -12.31 -10.10
CA THR A 33 -2.21 -13.60 -9.63
C THR A 33 -2.93 -14.07 -8.35
N LEU A 34 -3.20 -13.18 -7.40
CA LEU A 34 -3.94 -13.55 -6.19
C LEU A 34 -5.37 -13.99 -6.51
N GLN A 35 -6.02 -13.33 -7.48
CA GLN A 35 -7.34 -13.69 -7.94
C GLN A 35 -7.36 -15.06 -8.63
N GLU A 36 -6.38 -15.34 -9.50
CA GLU A 36 -6.23 -16.64 -10.18
C GLU A 36 -5.99 -17.80 -9.20
N LEU A 37 -5.22 -17.56 -8.13
CA LEU A 37 -4.88 -18.56 -7.13
C LEU A 37 -5.91 -18.65 -5.98
N GLY A 38 -6.91 -17.77 -5.92
CA GLY A 38 -7.88 -17.74 -4.83
C GLY A 38 -7.31 -17.27 -3.47
N ILE A 39 -6.25 -16.46 -3.50
CA ILE A 39 -5.56 -15.94 -2.31
C ILE A 39 -6.15 -14.58 -1.93
N GLY A 40 -6.41 -14.36 -0.62
CA GLY A 40 -6.90 -13.08 -0.12
C GLY A 40 -5.88 -11.94 -0.23
N PHE A 41 -6.36 -10.70 -0.34
CA PHE A 41 -5.50 -9.52 -0.29
C PHE A 41 -5.83 -8.62 0.90
N VAL A 42 -4.81 -8.22 1.66
CA VAL A 42 -4.94 -7.33 2.81
C VAL A 42 -4.21 -6.01 2.50
N ALA A 43 -4.96 -4.93 2.34
CA ALA A 43 -4.38 -3.61 2.10
C ALA A 43 -3.70 -3.08 3.37
N TYR A 44 -2.38 -2.89 3.30
CA TYR A 44 -1.64 -2.08 4.26
C TYR A 44 -1.74 -0.60 3.89
N SER A 45 -1.89 0.26 4.89
CA SER A 45 -2.05 1.72 4.73
C SER A 45 -3.15 2.15 3.75
N PRO A 46 -4.39 1.63 3.88
CA PRO A 46 -5.47 1.89 2.93
C PRO A 46 -5.87 3.37 2.81
N LEU A 47 -5.66 4.16 3.87
CA LEU A 47 -5.91 5.60 3.91
C LEU A 47 -4.66 6.44 3.59
N SER A 48 -3.73 5.89 2.81
CA SER A 48 -2.50 6.57 2.36
C SER A 48 -1.74 7.20 3.54
N ARG A 49 -1.60 6.43 4.63
CA ARG A 49 -0.91 6.84 5.88
C ARG A 49 -1.49 8.10 6.52
N GLY A 50 -2.81 8.30 6.41
CA GLY A 50 -3.52 9.42 7.02
C GLY A 50 -3.91 10.52 6.03
N LEU A 51 -3.33 10.54 4.83
CA LEU A 51 -3.62 11.57 3.83
C LEU A 51 -5.10 11.63 3.43
N LEU A 52 -5.77 10.48 3.34
CA LEU A 52 -7.18 10.40 2.94
C LEU A 52 -8.17 10.64 4.09
N THR A 53 -7.69 11.03 5.27
CA THR A 53 -8.55 11.26 6.45
C THR A 53 -9.10 12.69 6.55
N GLY A 54 -8.59 13.61 5.73
CA GLY A 54 -8.92 15.05 5.81
C GLY A 54 -8.35 15.76 7.04
N ARG A 55 -7.48 15.10 7.82
CA ARG A 55 -6.89 15.65 9.05
C ARG A 55 -5.48 16.23 8.88
N LEU A 56 -4.82 15.91 7.76
CA LEU A 56 -3.46 16.39 7.48
C LEU A 56 -3.51 17.67 6.66
N ASN A 57 -2.66 18.64 7.00
CA ASN A 57 -2.37 19.84 6.21
C ASN A 57 -0.98 19.72 5.56
N GLN A 58 -0.58 20.74 4.78
CA GLN A 58 0.71 20.71 4.07
C GLN A 58 1.92 20.66 5.01
N ASP A 59 1.84 21.30 6.18
CA ASP A 59 2.92 21.33 7.16
C ASP A 59 3.09 19.98 7.86
N ASP A 60 2.07 19.11 7.83
CA ASP A 60 2.16 17.75 8.35
C ASP A 60 2.91 16.80 7.39
N LEU A 61 3.00 17.12 6.09
CA LEU A 61 3.58 16.23 5.07
C LEU A 61 5.10 16.05 5.19
N ASP A 62 5.78 17.03 5.78
CA ASP A 62 7.24 17.02 5.94
C ASP A 62 7.69 16.60 7.35
N GLN A 63 6.75 16.33 8.26
CA GLN A 63 7.03 15.90 9.62
C GLN A 63 7.41 14.41 9.69
N GLU A 64 8.28 14.08 10.64
CA GLU A 64 8.55 12.68 10.97
C GLU A 64 7.39 12.13 11.79
N GLY A 65 6.80 11.02 11.31
CA GLY A 65 5.76 10.33 12.05
C GLY A 65 6.30 9.68 13.31
N VAL A 66 5.42 9.51 14.30
CA VAL A 66 5.72 8.69 15.49
C VAL A 66 6.06 7.26 15.01
N PHE A 67 7.10 6.66 15.61
CA PHE A 67 7.71 5.39 15.19
C PHE A 67 8.59 5.44 13.92
N GLY A 68 9.01 6.63 13.47
CA GLY A 68 9.94 6.76 12.33
C GLY A 68 9.30 6.47 10.97
N PHE A 69 7.97 6.34 10.91
CA PHE A 69 7.25 6.26 9.64
C PHE A 69 7.25 7.64 8.98
N LYS A 70 8.15 7.83 8.03
CA LYS A 70 8.14 9.01 7.16
C LYS A 70 6.93 8.97 6.24
N LEU A 71 6.20 10.08 6.14
CA LEU A 71 5.15 10.19 5.12
C LEU A 71 5.78 10.02 3.74
N LYS A 72 5.20 9.11 2.96
CA LYS A 72 5.61 8.86 1.57
C LYS A 72 5.32 10.07 0.67
N TYR A 73 4.32 10.86 1.05
CA TYR A 73 3.83 12.01 0.29
C TYR A 73 4.42 13.29 0.89
N LYS A 74 5.20 14.02 0.09
CA LYS A 74 5.81 15.30 0.46
C LYS A 74 5.09 16.45 -0.20
N LYS A 75 5.24 17.66 0.35
CA LYS A 75 4.72 18.89 -0.26
C LYS A 75 5.15 19.06 -1.72
N SER A 76 6.40 18.72 -2.04
CA SER A 76 6.94 18.76 -3.42
C SER A 76 6.20 17.87 -4.41
N ASN A 77 5.44 16.88 -3.95
CA ASN A 77 4.72 15.93 -4.79
C ASN A 77 3.33 16.44 -5.19
N PHE A 78 2.88 17.56 -4.62
CA PHE A 78 1.59 18.19 -4.87
C PHE A 78 1.80 19.64 -5.35
N SER A 79 2.27 19.82 -6.58
CA SER A 79 2.65 21.14 -7.12
C SER A 79 1.47 22.04 -7.54
N VAL A 80 0.22 21.67 -7.26
CA VAL A 80 -0.98 22.33 -7.83
C VAL A 80 -2.20 22.40 -6.89
N LEU A 81 -2.02 22.26 -5.57
CA LEU A 81 -3.05 22.53 -4.57
C LEU A 81 -2.65 23.66 -3.62
#